data_AF-A0A376L2Q0-F1
#
_entry.id   AF-A0A376L2Q0-F1
#
_cell.length_a   1.000
_cell.length_b   1.000
_cell.length_c   1.000
_cell.angle_alpha   90.00
_cell.angle_beta   90.00
_cell.angle_gamma   90.00
#
_symmetry.space_group_name_H-M   'P 1'
#
loop_
_entity.id
_entity.type
_entity.pdbx_description
1 polymer ?
#
loop_
_entity_poly.entity_id
_entity_poly.type
_entity_poly.pdbx_seq_one_letter_code
_entity_poly.pdbx_strand_id
1 'polypeptide(L)'
;MSDNLLNKLTQLKLPAMAGSLIRQRETPQTYDELSFEERLTLLVDDELLSREKQSCGTVEKKCLPEISGNTGRAALSGLKRSAG
;
A
#
# COMPACT_ATOMS: atom_id res chain seq x y z
N MET A 1 9.01 16.36 12.16
CA MET A 1 9.24 16.33 10.69
C MET A 1 8.28 15.37 9.98
N SER A 2 7.99 14.20 10.54
CA SER A 2 7.14 13.17 9.94
C SER A 2 5.64 13.53 9.85
N ASP A 3 5.11 14.33 10.77
CA ASP A 3 3.71 14.78 10.71
C ASP A 3 3.45 15.77 9.55
N ASN A 4 4.50 16.45 9.08
CA ASN A 4 4.40 17.34 7.93
C ASN A 4 4.09 16.58 6.64
N LEU A 5 4.64 15.37 6.48
CA LEU A 5 4.38 14.54 5.30
C LEU A 5 2.95 13.99 5.31
N LEU A 6 2.46 13.48 6.45
CA LEU A 6 1.06 13.05 6.55
C LEU A 6 0.09 14.19 6.23
N ASN A 7 0.32 15.38 6.81
CA ASN A 7 -0.51 16.55 6.54
C ASN A 7 -0.53 16.92 5.05
N LYS A 8 0.62 16.84 4.36
CA LYS A 8 0.72 17.06 2.92
C LYS A 8 -0.06 16.00 2.13
N LEU A 9 0.05 14.72 2.49
CA LEU A 9 -0.70 13.64 1.84
C LEU A 9 -2.22 13.81 2.01
N THR A 10 -2.67 14.25 3.19
CA THR A 10 -4.07 14.60 3.44
C THR A 10 -4.53 15.78 2.56
N GLN A 11 -3.73 16.85 2.47
CA GLN A 11 -4.03 18.01 1.60
C GLN A 11 -4.13 17.62 0.12
N LEU A 12 -3.29 16.69 -0.33
CA LEU A 12 -3.30 16.14 -1.69
C LEU A 12 -4.42 15.12 -1.93
N LYS A 13 -5.24 14.81 -0.91
CA LYS A 13 -6.29 13.79 -0.96
C LYS A 13 -5.74 12.41 -1.37
N LEU A 14 -4.64 12.00 -0.76
CA LEU A 14 -4.01 10.68 -0.94
C LEU A 14 -4.20 9.82 0.34
N PRO A 15 -5.44 9.49 0.73
CA PRO A 15 -5.72 8.88 2.03
C PRO A 15 -5.18 7.45 2.16
N ALA A 16 -5.14 6.66 1.10
CA ALA A 16 -4.62 5.30 1.16
C ALA A 16 -3.09 5.31 1.20
N MET A 17 -2.45 6.20 0.44
CA MET A 17 -1.00 6.45 0.56
C MET A 17 -0.61 6.84 1.99
N ALA A 18 -1.36 7.75 2.62
CA ALA A 18 -1.13 8.19 3.99
C ALA A 18 -1.28 7.03 5.00
N GLY A 19 -2.32 6.21 4.84
CA GLY A 19 -2.53 5.03 5.68
C GLY A 19 -1.41 3.99 5.51
N SER A 20 -0.95 3.77 4.28
CA SER A 20 0.16 2.86 3.99
C SER A 20 1.48 3.36 4.60
N LEU A 21 1.73 4.67 4.57
CA LEU A 21 2.90 5.27 5.19
C LEU A 21 2.89 5.12 6.72
N ILE A 22 1.72 5.26 7.36
CA ILE A 22 1.57 5.00 8.80
C ILE A 22 1.96 3.55 9.11
N ARG A 23 1.43 2.58 8.35
CA ARG A 23 1.75 1.15 8.53
C ARG A 23 3.25 0.87 8.37
N GLN A 24 3.89 1.41 7.32
CA GLN A 24 5.33 1.27 7.13
C GLN A 24 6.14 1.84 8.30
N ARG A 25 5.69 2.94 8.92
CA ARG A 25 6.34 3.52 10.11
C ARG A 25 6.12 2.72 11.39
N GLU A 26 4.98 2.05 11.51
CA GLU A 26 4.67 1.19 12.67
C GLU A 26 5.40 -0.15 12.62
N THR A 27 5.70 -0.65 11.42
CA THR A 27 6.40 -1.92 11.21
C THR A 27 7.60 -1.77 10.27
N PRO A 28 8.62 -0.95 10.61
CA PRO A 28 9.78 -0.71 9.74
C PRO A 28 10.50 -1.99 9.35
N GLN A 29 10.63 -2.95 10.27
CA GLN A 29 11.26 -4.27 10.06
C GLN A 29 10.65 -5.09 8.93
N THR A 30 9.38 -4.84 8.58
CA THR A 30 8.71 -5.53 7.47
C THR A 30 9.21 -5.04 6.11
N TYR A 31 9.79 -3.85 6.06
CA TYR A 31 10.16 -3.16 4.83
C TYR A 31 11.65 -2.81 4.77
N ASP A 32 12.47 -3.34 5.69
CA ASP A 32 13.90 -3.03 5.77
C ASP A 32 14.70 -3.59 4.58
N GLU A 33 14.27 -4.71 4.02
CA GLU A 33 14.88 -5.33 2.83
C GLU A 33 14.48 -4.65 1.51
N LEU A 34 13.55 -3.69 1.56
CA LEU A 34 13.10 -2.98 0.38
C LEU A 34 13.87 -1.67 0.21
N SER A 35 14.26 -1.40 -1.03
CA SER A 35 14.78 -0.10 -1.42
C SER A 35 13.75 1.01 -1.19
N PHE A 36 14.21 2.26 -1.17
CA PHE A 36 13.32 3.41 -1.08
C PHE A 36 12.26 3.43 -2.18
N GLU A 37 12.65 3.12 -3.43
CA GLU A 37 11.74 3.11 -4.58
C GLU A 37 10.68 2.00 -4.46
N GLU A 38 11.05 0.82 -3.96
CA GLU A 38 10.10 -0.27 -3.72
C GLU A 38 9.10 0.11 -2.61
N ARG A 39 9.58 0.71 -1.51
CA ARG A 39 8.69 1.20 -0.44
C ARG A 39 7.76 2.28 -0.96
N LEU A 40 8.24 3.21 -1.78
CA LEU A 40 7.44 4.26 -2.38
C LEU A 40 6.40 3.70 -3.36
N THR A 41 6.79 2.72 -4.19
CA THR A 41 5.89 2.02 -5.11
C THR A 41 4.72 1.40 -4.34
N LEU A 42 4.97 0.72 -3.22
CA LEU A 42 3.91 0.17 -2.36
C LEU A 42 2.94 1.23 -1.81
N LEU A 43 3.42 2.46 -1.56
CA LEU A 43 2.55 3.55 -1.11
C LEU A 43 1.65 4.04 -2.25
N VAL A 44 2.20 4.16 -3.46
CA VAL A 44 1.48 4.63 -4.65
C VAL A 44 0.47 3.58 -5.12
N ASP A 45 0.85 2.30 -5.11
CA ASP A 45 -0.01 1.19 -5.51
C ASP A 45 -1.26 1.10 -4.62
N ASP A 46 -1.13 1.27 -3.29
CA ASP A 46 -2.29 1.26 -2.38
C ASP A 46 -3.30 2.38 -2.71
N GLU A 47 -2.80 3.54 -3.14
CA GLU A 47 -3.62 4.67 -3.56
C GLU A 47 -4.29 4.45 -4.91
N LEU A 48 -3.58 3.91 -5.91
CA LEU A 48 -4.14 3.55 -7.20
C LEU A 48 -5.24 2.51 -7.04
N LEU A 49 -4.97 1.43 -6.30
CA LEU A 49 -5.94 0.37 -6.01
C LEU A 49 -7.17 0.90 -5.25
N SER A 50 -6.98 1.84 -4.32
CA SER A 50 -8.10 2.48 -3.62
C SER A 50 -9.01 3.26 -4.57
N ARG A 51 -8.42 4.01 -5.51
CA ARG A 51 -9.17 4.78 -6.52
C ARG A 51 -9.89 3.89 -7.51
N GLU A 52 -9.26 2.80 -7.95
CA GLU A 52 -9.89 1.79 -8.81
C GLU A 52 -11.07 1.10 -8.13
N LYS A 53 -10.96 0.79 -6.83
CA LYS A 53 -12.08 0.20 -6.08
C LYS A 53 -13.25 1.18 -5.94
N GLN A 54 -12.97 2.46 -5.70
CA GLN A 54 -13.99 3.50 -5.64
C GLN A 54 -14.68 3.71 -7.00
N SER A 55 -13.94 3.66 -8.11
CA SER A 55 -14.52 3.77 -9.45
C SER A 55 -15.33 2.52 -9.83
N CYS A 56 -14.84 1.32 -9.49
CA CYS A 56 -15.53 0.06 -9.76
C CYS A 56 -16.83 -0.10 -8.94
N GLY A 57 -16.92 0.48 -7.74
CA GLY A 57 -18.14 0.43 -6.93
C GLY A 57 -19.33 1.22 -7.50
N THR A 58 -19.09 2.12 -8.46
CA THR A 58 -20.13 2.96 -9.09
C THR A 58 -20.63 2.38 -10.43
N VAL A 59 -19.90 1.43 -11.03
CA VAL A 59 -20.24 0.86 -12.34
C VAL A 59 -20.57 -0.62 -12.16
N GLU A 60 -21.85 -0.97 -12.26
CA GLU A 60 -22.29 -2.37 -12.24
C GLU A 60 -21.50 -3.21 -13.26
N LYS A 61 -20.77 -4.20 -12.74
CA LYS A 61 -20.42 -5.49 -13.38
C LYS A 61 -19.34 -5.54 -14.47
N LYS A 62 -18.28 -4.70 -14.47
CA LYS A 62 -17.10 -5.03 -15.29
C LYS A 62 -15.77 -4.47 -14.80
N CYS A 63 -15.16 -5.14 -13.82
CA CYS A 63 -13.70 -5.20 -13.71
C CYS A 63 -13.31 -6.53 -13.07
N LEU A 64 -12.98 -7.51 -13.92
CA LEU A 64 -12.12 -8.62 -13.52
C LEU A 64 -10.73 -8.02 -13.24
N PRO A 65 -10.12 -8.24 -12.06
CA PRO A 65 -8.75 -7.81 -11.85
C PRO A 65 -7.81 -8.87 -12.45
N GLU A 66 -7.51 -8.75 -13.74
CA GLU A 66 -6.29 -9.34 -14.31
C GLU A 66 -5.10 -8.40 -14.02
N ILE A 67 -4.89 -8.10 -12.74
CA ILE A 67 -3.59 -7.65 -12.21
C ILE A 67 -3.46 -8.31 -10.84
N SER A 68 -3.31 -9.63 -10.85
CA SER A 68 -2.70 -10.36 -9.73
C SER A 68 -1.21 -10.02 -9.68
N GLY A 69 -0.90 -8.77 -9.36
CA GLY A 69 0.42 -8.30 -8.95
C GLY A 69 0.53 -8.48 -7.44
N ASN A 70 1.03 -9.64 -7.04
CA ASN A 70 1.19 -10.12 -5.67
C ASN A 70 2.24 -9.33 -4.83
N THR A 71 2.40 -8.03 -5.00
CA THR A 71 3.49 -7.25 -4.41
C THR A 71 2.98 -6.33 -3.32
N GLY A 72 2.85 -6.88 -2.11
CA GLY A 72 2.60 -6.08 -0.90
C GLY A 72 1.89 -6.85 0.22
N ARG A 73 0.77 -7.51 -0.07
CA ARG A 73 0.05 -8.32 0.94
C ARG A 73 0.77 -9.63 1.28
N ALA A 74 1.55 -10.18 0.33
CA ALA A 74 2.29 -11.43 0.55
C ALA A 74 3.58 -11.27 1.37
N ALA A 75 4.13 -10.06 1.49
CA ALA A 75 5.33 -9.79 2.30
C ALA A 75 5.11 -10.13 3.79
N LEU A 76 3.85 -10.08 4.25
CA LEU A 76 3.48 -10.39 5.64
C LEU A 76 3.07 -11.84 5.87
N SER A 77 2.71 -12.62 4.84
CA SER A 77 2.25 -14.00 5.02
C SER A 77 3.36 -15.06 4.92
N GLY A 78 4.58 -14.68 4.53
CA GLY A 78 5.70 -15.60 4.33
C GLY A 78 6.59 -15.88 5.55
N LEU A 79 6.58 -15.02 6.58
CA LEU A 79 7.60 -15.06 7.64
C LEU A 79 7.26 -15.92 8.89
N LYS A 80 6.31 -16.85 8.78
CA LYS A 80 5.98 -17.78 9.88
C LYS A 80 5.67 -19.17 9.38
N ARG A 81 6.64 -19.87 8.78
CA ARG A 81 6.65 -21.35 8.74
C ARG A 81 8.06 -21.83 8.40
N SER A 82 8.82 -22.19 9.44
CA SER A 82 9.89 -23.20 9.47
C SER A 82 11.06 -22.76 10.36
N ALA A 83 10.87 -22.82 11.67
CA ALA A 83 11.94 -23.20 12.57
C ALA A 83 11.60 -24.62 13.03
N GLY A 84 12.21 -25.60 12.36
CA GLY A 84 12.35 -26.97 12.82
C GLY A 84 13.81 -27.19 13.19
#